data_AF-A0A7V4I8B2-F1
#
_entry.id   AF-A0A7V4I8B2-F1
#
_cell.length_a   1.000
_cell.length_b   1.000
_cell.length_c   1.000
_cell.angle_alpha   90.00
_cell.angle_beta   90.00
_cell.angle_gamma   90.00
#
_symmetry.space_group_name_H-M   'P 1'
#
loop_
_entity.id
_entity.type
_entity.pdbx_description
1 polymer ?
#
loop_
_entity_poly.entity_id
_entity_poly.type
_entity_poly.pdbx_seq_one_letter_code
_entity_poly.pdbx_strand_id
1 'polypeptide(L)'
;MKIVLVILLSLAALLPVKAQNSVADGYRGIWFTLGQFSEYGDKYSGGLGTYTANHIPIAIYSPESRKTFFTYGGTTRADERHLLIMLSYYDHEKKIVPQPVIVCDKNGVNDPHDNAAISIDGKGFIWVFVSGRSRTRPGFIYKSFTPYDIGSFEKIREGEITYPQPWWVKDKGFILLFTKYTNGRELPYEMTGRTAVPQIRKNPPGN
;
A
#
# COMPACT_ATOMS: atom_id res chain seq x y z
N MET A 1 10.12 -44.94 43.70
CA MET A 1 9.02 -44.36 42.89
C MET A 1 9.64 -43.57 41.75
N LYS A 2 9.48 -44.01 40.49
CA LYS A 2 9.90 -43.26 39.28
C LYS A 2 8.70 -42.46 38.78
N ILE A 3 8.82 -41.14 38.76
CA ILE A 3 7.81 -40.26 38.16
C ILE A 3 8.09 -40.22 36.65
N VAL A 4 7.15 -40.72 35.85
CA VAL A 4 7.19 -40.61 34.39
C VAL A 4 6.51 -39.29 34.02
N LEU A 5 7.29 -38.35 33.50
CA LEU A 5 6.80 -37.08 32.96
C LEU A 5 6.31 -37.32 31.53
N VAL A 6 4.99 -37.30 31.33
CA VAL A 6 4.39 -37.38 29.99
C VAL A 6 4.34 -35.96 29.42
N ILE A 7 5.20 -35.67 28.45
CA ILE A 7 5.15 -34.43 27.67
C ILE A 7 4.11 -34.64 26.57
N LEU A 8 2.94 -34.00 26.70
CA LEU A 8 1.99 -33.87 25.61
C LEU A 8 2.57 -32.89 24.58
N LEU A 9 3.06 -33.40 23.44
CA LEU A 9 3.24 -32.57 22.26
C LEU A 9 1.85 -32.27 21.67
N SER A 10 1.38 -31.03 21.83
CA SER A 10 0.23 -30.56 21.08
C SER A 10 0.63 -30.38 19.61
N LEU A 11 0.15 -31.27 18.75
CA LEU A 11 0.23 -31.12 17.31
C LEU A 11 -0.75 -30.01 16.90
N ALA A 12 -0.29 -28.75 16.91
CA ALA A 12 -1.07 -27.66 16.35
C ALA A 12 -1.24 -27.92 14.84
N ALA A 13 -2.48 -28.18 14.41
CA ALA A 13 -2.81 -28.31 13.01
C ALA A 13 -2.41 -27.02 12.28
N LEU A 14 -1.43 -27.10 11.38
CA LEU A 14 -1.13 -26.07 10.40
C LEU A 14 -2.31 -25.98 9.42
N LEU A 15 -3.33 -25.20 9.80
CA LEU A 15 -4.34 -24.77 8.84
C LEU A 15 -3.62 -24.02 7.72
N PRO A 16 -3.90 -24.31 6.43
CA PRO A 16 -3.30 -23.55 5.35
C PRO A 16 -3.69 -22.09 5.54
N VAL A 17 -2.71 -21.21 5.71
CA VAL A 17 -2.91 -19.77 5.64
C VAL A 17 -3.44 -19.49 4.24
N LYS A 18 -4.77 -19.34 4.14
CA LYS A 18 -5.41 -18.90 2.91
C LYS A 18 -4.90 -17.49 2.65
N ALA A 19 -4.41 -17.25 1.43
CA ALA A 19 -4.25 -15.88 0.94
C ALA A 19 -5.59 -15.16 1.13
N GLN A 20 -5.60 -14.11 1.95
CA GLN A 20 -6.81 -13.38 2.34
C GLN A 20 -7.22 -12.41 1.23
N ASN A 21 -6.25 -11.90 0.47
CA ASN A 21 -6.50 -10.96 -0.60
C ASN A 21 -6.88 -11.70 -1.88
N SER A 22 -7.96 -11.26 -2.51
CA SER A 22 -8.40 -11.80 -3.80
C SER A 22 -7.32 -11.58 -4.86
N VAL A 23 -6.99 -12.64 -5.59
CA VAL A 23 -6.15 -12.57 -6.79
C VAL A 23 -7.01 -12.06 -7.92
N ALA A 24 -6.56 -11.01 -8.61
CA ALA A 24 -7.25 -10.50 -9.77
C ALA A 24 -6.95 -11.35 -11.01
N ASP A 25 -7.92 -11.43 -11.90
CA ASP A 25 -7.81 -12.11 -13.18
C ASP A 25 -6.95 -11.29 -14.17
N GLY A 26 -5.65 -11.17 -13.89
CA GLY A 26 -4.69 -10.45 -14.72
C GLY A 26 -4.58 -8.94 -14.44
N TYR A 27 -3.85 -8.26 -15.34
CA TYR A 27 -3.47 -6.87 -15.19
C TYR A 27 -4.44 -5.94 -15.91
N ARG A 28 -5.17 -5.13 -15.13
CA ARG A 28 -6.06 -4.08 -15.64
C ARG A 28 -5.78 -2.79 -14.89
N GLY A 29 -5.20 -1.80 -15.57
CA GLY A 29 -4.96 -0.46 -15.01
C GLY A 29 -6.21 0.40 -15.09
N ILE A 30 -6.40 1.29 -14.12
CA ILE A 30 -7.53 2.23 -14.15
C ILE A 30 -7.36 3.28 -15.26
N TRP A 31 -8.46 3.56 -15.96
CA TRP A 31 -8.58 4.69 -16.87
C TRP A 31 -9.36 5.82 -16.20
N PHE A 32 -8.93 7.05 -16.42
CA PHE A 32 -9.55 8.21 -15.80
C PHE A 32 -9.53 9.42 -16.73
N THR A 33 -10.45 10.35 -16.48
CA THR A 33 -10.49 11.68 -17.07
C THR A 33 -10.95 12.64 -15.97
N LEU A 34 -10.29 13.79 -15.81
CA LEU A 34 -10.60 14.75 -14.75
C LEU A 34 -11.85 15.59 -15.04
N GLY A 35 -12.18 15.77 -16.31
CA GLY A 35 -13.27 16.64 -16.77
C GLY A 35 -12.86 18.12 -16.86
N GLN A 36 -11.57 18.44 -16.81
CA GLN A 36 -11.06 19.82 -16.90
C GLN A 36 -10.39 20.05 -18.26
N PHE A 37 -11.20 20.47 -19.23
CA PHE A 37 -10.79 20.60 -20.63
C PHE A 37 -10.13 21.95 -20.95
N SER A 38 -9.16 21.88 -21.84
CA SER A 38 -8.58 23.00 -22.59
C SER A 38 -8.70 22.73 -24.09
N GLU A 39 -8.19 23.63 -24.94
CA GLU A 39 -8.10 23.39 -26.39
C GLU A 39 -7.21 22.17 -26.74
N TYR A 40 -6.33 21.76 -25.83
CA TYR A 40 -5.44 20.60 -25.98
C TYR A 40 -6.00 19.31 -25.33
N GLY A 41 -7.24 19.33 -24.86
CA GLY A 41 -7.88 18.20 -24.18
C GLY A 41 -7.92 18.34 -22.65
N ASP A 42 -8.26 17.24 -21.98
CA ASP A 42 -8.44 17.18 -20.53
C ASP A 42 -7.10 17.17 -19.78
N LYS A 43 -7.01 17.96 -18.70
CA LYS A 43 -5.83 18.14 -17.86
C LYS A 43 -5.23 16.83 -17.36
N TYR A 44 -6.06 15.86 -16.97
CA TYR A 44 -5.61 14.49 -16.71
C TYR A 44 -6.54 13.53 -17.43
N SER A 45 -5.99 12.73 -18.35
CA SER A 45 -6.73 11.68 -19.03
C SER A 45 -5.80 10.52 -19.40
N GLY A 46 -6.38 9.32 -19.54
CA GLY A 46 -5.67 8.12 -20.02
C GLY A 46 -5.54 7.00 -18.98
N GLY A 47 -4.62 6.08 -19.24
CA GLY A 47 -4.27 4.99 -18.32
C GLY A 47 -3.42 5.51 -17.16
N LEU A 48 -4.01 5.60 -15.97
CA LEU A 48 -3.41 6.25 -14.80
C LEU A 48 -3.13 5.28 -13.66
N GLY A 49 -2.79 4.03 -13.99
CA GLY A 49 -2.47 3.01 -12.99
C GLY A 49 -1.24 3.35 -12.13
N THR A 50 -0.20 3.97 -12.69
CA THR A 50 0.98 4.40 -11.92
C THR A 50 0.96 5.89 -11.60
N TYR A 51 -0.20 6.53 -11.73
CA TYR A 51 -0.36 7.93 -11.36
C TYR A 51 -0.32 8.08 -9.83
N THR A 52 0.20 9.16 -9.27
CA THR A 52 0.98 10.24 -9.85
C THR A 52 2.46 10.02 -9.53
N ALA A 53 3.35 10.78 -10.18
CA ALA A 53 4.77 10.87 -9.82
C ALA A 53 5.02 11.23 -8.34
N ASN A 54 4.02 11.71 -7.60
CA ASN A 54 4.13 12.00 -6.18
C ASN A 54 3.89 10.79 -5.27
N HIS A 55 3.41 9.64 -5.79
CA HIS A 55 3.37 8.37 -5.08
C HIS A 55 4.72 7.68 -5.25
N ILE A 56 5.63 7.79 -4.27
CA ILE A 56 6.99 7.26 -4.45
C ILE A 56 7.51 6.55 -3.20
N PRO A 57 8.04 5.32 -3.31
CA PRO A 57 8.17 4.54 -4.54
C PRO A 57 6.87 3.80 -4.91
N ILE A 58 6.69 3.53 -6.22
CA ILE A 58 5.66 2.58 -6.72
C ILE A 58 6.20 1.17 -6.92
N ALA A 59 7.53 1.01 -6.93
CA ALA A 59 8.20 -0.27 -7.06
C ALA A 59 9.48 -0.30 -6.23
N ILE A 60 9.80 -1.45 -5.65
CA ILE A 60 10.97 -1.65 -4.80
C ILE A 60 11.58 -3.03 -5.04
N TYR A 61 12.89 -3.07 -5.25
CA TYR A 61 13.64 -4.31 -5.35
C TYR A 61 14.09 -4.77 -3.95
N SER A 62 13.85 -6.04 -3.63
CA SER A 62 14.43 -6.71 -2.46
C SER A 62 15.52 -7.69 -2.93
N PRO A 63 16.79 -7.44 -2.57
CA PRO A 63 17.87 -8.39 -2.80
C PRO A 63 17.65 -9.74 -2.12
N GLU A 64 17.07 -9.75 -0.92
CA GLU A 64 16.86 -10.95 -0.09
C GLU A 64 15.89 -11.94 -0.73
N SER A 65 14.84 -11.43 -1.38
CA SER A 65 13.83 -12.24 -2.06
C SER A 65 14.02 -12.31 -3.57
N ARG A 66 14.98 -11.54 -4.11
CA ARG A 66 15.27 -11.36 -5.55
C ARG A 66 14.02 -11.03 -6.36
N LYS A 67 13.20 -10.15 -5.81
CA LYS A 67 11.93 -9.71 -6.39
C LYS A 67 11.86 -8.20 -6.44
N THR A 68 11.28 -7.67 -7.51
CA THR A 68 10.82 -6.28 -7.56
C THR A 68 9.33 -6.25 -7.30
N PHE A 69 8.91 -5.80 -6.14
CA PHE A 69 7.50 -5.60 -5.80
C PHE A 69 7.03 -4.26 -6.38
N PHE A 70 5.78 -4.19 -6.84
CA PHE A 70 5.21 -2.97 -7.38
C PHE A 70 3.72 -2.86 -7.10
N THR A 71 3.24 -1.63 -6.97
CA THR A 71 1.83 -1.28 -6.77
C THR A 71 1.32 -0.42 -7.91
N TYR A 72 0.02 -0.53 -8.20
CA TYR A 72 -0.66 0.30 -9.20
C TYR A 72 -2.17 0.39 -8.92
N GLY A 73 -2.80 1.45 -9.42
CA GLY A 73 -4.25 1.59 -9.53
C GLY A 73 -4.82 0.70 -10.61
N GLY A 74 -5.56 -0.33 -10.21
CA GLY A 74 -6.29 -1.19 -11.10
C GLY A 74 -7.79 -0.94 -11.09
N THR A 75 -8.51 -1.78 -11.83
CA THR A 75 -9.96 -1.77 -11.82
C THR A 75 -10.55 -3.18 -12.03
N THR A 76 -11.83 -3.32 -11.72
CA THR A 76 -12.62 -4.56 -11.80
C THR A 76 -12.76 -5.06 -13.23
N ARG A 77 -13.10 -4.17 -14.17
CA ARG A 77 -13.32 -4.49 -15.60
C ARG A 77 -12.75 -3.39 -16.50
N ALA A 78 -12.42 -3.72 -17.75
CA ALA A 78 -11.73 -2.81 -18.67
C ALA A 78 -12.51 -1.51 -18.97
N ASP A 79 -13.84 -1.57 -18.89
CA ASP A 79 -14.81 -0.50 -19.10
C ASP A 79 -15.26 0.19 -17.80
N GLU A 80 -14.73 -0.22 -16.65
CA GLU A 80 -15.11 0.32 -15.34
C GLU A 80 -14.07 1.31 -14.80
N ARG A 81 -14.54 2.21 -13.95
CA ARG A 81 -13.70 3.17 -13.21
C ARG A 81 -13.92 2.96 -11.72
N HIS A 82 -13.50 1.81 -11.24
CA HIS A 82 -13.54 1.42 -9.83
C HIS A 82 -12.12 1.20 -9.34
N LEU A 83 -11.61 2.09 -8.50
CA LEU A 83 -10.21 2.08 -8.08
C LEU A 83 -9.93 0.93 -7.11
N LEU A 84 -9.05 0.04 -7.56
CA LEU A 84 -8.42 -0.99 -6.74
C LEU A 84 -6.95 -0.67 -6.56
N ILE A 85 -6.41 -0.87 -5.36
CA ILE A 85 -4.97 -0.84 -5.14
C ILE A 85 -4.44 -2.25 -5.30
N MET A 86 -3.67 -2.43 -6.37
CA MET A 86 -3.16 -3.72 -6.81
C MET A 86 -1.69 -3.86 -6.43
N LEU A 87 -1.26 -5.08 -6.12
CA LEU A 87 0.15 -5.36 -5.86
C LEU A 87 0.58 -6.67 -6.52
N SER A 88 1.77 -6.66 -7.13
CA SER A 88 2.44 -7.86 -7.59
C SER A 88 3.95 -7.69 -7.55
N TYR A 89 4.69 -8.62 -8.13
CA TYR A 89 6.14 -8.56 -8.23
C TYR A 89 6.67 -9.14 -9.54
N TYR A 90 7.86 -8.72 -9.94
CA TYR A 90 8.68 -9.47 -10.89
C TYR A 90 9.65 -10.36 -10.12
N ASP A 91 9.58 -11.66 -10.35
CA ASP A 91 10.52 -12.64 -9.81
C ASP A 91 11.73 -12.73 -10.73
N HIS A 92 12.88 -12.22 -10.27
CA HIS A 92 14.09 -12.16 -11.11
C HIS A 92 14.75 -13.52 -11.31
N GLU A 93 14.49 -14.49 -10.43
CA GLU A 93 15.02 -15.85 -10.58
C GLU A 93 14.22 -16.61 -11.63
N LYS A 94 12.90 -16.57 -11.52
CA LYS A 94 11.99 -17.30 -12.41
C LYS A 94 11.66 -16.53 -13.70
N LYS A 95 11.95 -15.23 -13.75
CA LYS A 95 11.61 -14.31 -14.85
C LYS A 95 10.12 -14.28 -15.15
N ILE A 96 9.30 -14.24 -14.10
CA ILE A 96 7.84 -14.22 -14.20
C ILE A 96 7.24 -13.03 -13.46
N VAL A 97 6.03 -12.67 -13.87
CA VAL A 97 5.16 -11.71 -13.20
C VAL A 97 3.85 -12.45 -12.89
N PRO A 98 3.58 -12.82 -11.62
CA PRO A 98 2.35 -13.53 -11.26
C PRO A 98 1.15 -12.58 -11.25
N GLN A 99 -0.06 -13.14 -11.23
CA GLN A 99 -1.28 -12.33 -11.13
C GLN A 99 -1.26 -11.43 -9.88
N PRO A 100 -1.76 -10.19 -9.99
CA PRO A 100 -1.75 -9.25 -8.90
C PRO A 100 -2.83 -9.57 -7.86
N VAL A 101 -2.58 -9.18 -6.61
CA VAL A 101 -3.57 -9.23 -5.53
C VAL A 101 -4.23 -7.86 -5.35
N ILE A 102 -5.47 -7.85 -4.88
CA ILE A 102 -6.19 -6.64 -4.49
C ILE A 102 -5.86 -6.34 -3.03
N VAL A 103 -5.03 -5.33 -2.75
CA VAL A 103 -4.67 -4.92 -1.38
C VAL A 103 -5.79 -4.08 -0.74
N CYS A 104 -6.40 -3.19 -1.53
CA CYS A 104 -7.46 -2.31 -1.05
C CYS A 104 -8.47 -2.05 -2.16
N ASP A 105 -9.76 -2.22 -1.86
CA ASP A 105 -10.84 -1.65 -2.64
C ASP A 105 -11.14 -0.24 -2.12
N LYS A 106 -11.19 0.77 -2.99
CA LYS A 106 -11.51 2.15 -2.61
C LYS A 106 -13.01 2.48 -2.72
N ASN A 107 -13.86 1.46 -2.74
CA ASN A 107 -15.31 1.49 -2.59
C ASN A 107 -16.00 2.47 -3.53
N GLY A 108 -15.77 2.31 -4.84
CA GLY A 108 -16.40 3.13 -5.88
C GLY A 108 -15.71 4.47 -6.16
N VAL A 109 -14.59 4.76 -5.49
CA VAL A 109 -13.71 5.88 -5.88
C VAL A 109 -13.17 5.61 -7.29
N ASN A 110 -13.20 6.64 -8.14
CA ASN A 110 -12.70 6.59 -9.50
C ASN A 110 -11.52 7.56 -9.73
N ASP A 111 -10.91 8.07 -8.66
CA ASP A 111 -9.91 9.13 -8.68
C ASP A 111 -8.50 8.55 -8.45
N PRO A 112 -7.61 8.49 -9.44
CA PRO A 112 -6.28 7.89 -9.31
C PRO A 112 -5.33 8.70 -8.40
N HIS A 113 -5.73 9.88 -7.92
CA HIS A 113 -4.98 10.55 -6.85
C HIS A 113 -5.01 9.77 -5.53
N ASP A 114 -5.94 8.82 -5.38
CA ASP A 114 -6.05 7.88 -4.27
C ASP A 114 -5.21 6.58 -4.51
N ASN A 115 -4.32 6.55 -5.52
CA ASN A 115 -3.36 5.46 -5.73
C ASN A 115 -2.39 5.28 -4.54
N ALA A 116 -1.47 4.31 -4.64
CA ALA A 116 -0.61 3.95 -3.52
C ALA A 116 0.89 4.07 -3.82
N ALA A 117 1.65 4.17 -2.73
CA ALA A 117 3.09 3.90 -2.70
C ALA A 117 3.36 2.58 -1.94
N ILE A 118 4.53 2.00 -2.15
CA ILE A 118 4.98 0.74 -1.53
C ILE A 118 6.29 0.96 -0.78
N SER A 119 6.56 0.16 0.25
CA SER A 119 7.88 0.07 0.88
C SER A 119 8.08 -1.30 1.51
N ILE A 120 9.31 -1.61 1.93
CA ILE A 120 9.64 -2.85 2.64
C ILE A 120 10.39 -2.48 3.92
N ASP A 121 9.98 -3.04 5.05
CA ASP A 121 10.69 -2.80 6.31
C ASP A 121 11.93 -3.69 6.48
N GLY A 122 12.73 -3.43 7.52
CA GLY A 122 13.96 -4.16 7.79
C GLY A 122 13.77 -5.64 8.17
N LYS A 123 12.52 -6.12 8.31
CA LYS A 123 12.17 -7.52 8.55
C LYS A 123 11.60 -8.18 7.29
N GLY A 124 11.51 -7.46 6.18
CA GLY A 124 11.02 -7.94 4.90
C GLY A 124 9.49 -7.85 4.74
N PHE A 125 8.76 -7.27 5.68
CA PHE A 125 7.31 -7.08 5.48
C PHE A 125 7.07 -6.01 4.44
N ILE A 126 6.07 -6.25 3.59
CA ILE A 126 5.66 -5.32 2.54
C ILE A 126 4.62 -4.38 3.11
N TRP A 127 4.80 -3.08 2.87
CA TRP A 127 3.90 -2.03 3.33
C TRP A 127 3.32 -1.28 2.13
N VAL A 128 2.01 -1.10 2.12
CA VAL A 128 1.29 -0.35 1.07
C VAL A 128 0.62 0.86 1.69
N PHE A 129 0.97 2.04 1.19
CA PHE A 129 0.51 3.32 1.67
C PHE A 129 -0.45 3.88 0.63
N VAL A 130 -1.74 3.70 0.88
CA VAL A 130 -2.83 4.14 0.00
C VAL A 130 -3.12 5.61 0.25
N SER A 131 -3.05 6.42 -0.80
CA SER A 131 -3.38 7.83 -0.75
C SER A 131 -4.87 8.04 -0.47
N GLY A 132 -5.16 9.06 0.32
CA GLY A 132 -6.48 9.66 0.44
C GLY A 132 -6.61 10.87 -0.47
N ARG A 133 -7.62 11.70 -0.19
CA ARG A 133 -7.86 12.95 -0.90
C ARG A 133 -8.12 14.08 0.07
N SER A 134 -7.11 14.93 0.22
CA SER A 134 -7.19 16.11 1.09
C SER A 134 -7.73 15.69 2.48
N ARG A 135 -8.81 16.33 2.94
CA ARG A 135 -9.44 16.02 4.23
C ARG A 135 -10.76 15.26 4.11
N THR A 136 -11.19 14.93 2.88
CA THR A 136 -12.52 14.35 2.61
C THR A 136 -12.48 12.84 2.46
N ARG A 137 -11.36 12.28 1.97
CA ARG A 137 -11.16 10.83 1.90
C ARG A 137 -9.90 10.43 2.65
N PRO A 138 -9.98 9.48 3.60
CA PRO A 138 -8.80 9.01 4.30
C PRO A 138 -7.90 8.18 3.37
N GLY A 139 -6.60 8.21 3.68
CA GLY A 139 -5.64 7.23 3.23
C GLY A 139 -5.51 6.07 4.23
N PHE A 140 -4.84 5.02 3.80
CA PHE A 140 -4.73 3.77 4.55
C PHE A 140 -3.30 3.23 4.50
N ILE A 141 -2.87 2.55 5.55
CA ILE A 141 -1.60 1.82 5.57
C ILE A 141 -1.90 0.35 5.79
N TYR A 142 -1.42 -0.49 4.88
CA TYR A 142 -1.49 -1.94 4.96
C TYR A 142 -0.10 -2.52 5.14
N LYS A 143 -0.02 -3.65 5.85
CA LYS A 143 1.20 -4.42 6.06
C LYS A 143 0.95 -5.89 5.74
N SER A 144 1.87 -6.56 5.07
CA SER A 144 1.77 -7.99 4.82
C SER A 144 1.85 -8.80 6.12
N PHE A 145 1.19 -9.96 6.18
CA PHE A 145 1.30 -10.86 7.34
C PHE A 145 2.63 -11.61 7.40
N THR A 146 3.29 -11.79 6.26
CA THR A 146 4.54 -12.55 6.14
C THR A 146 5.56 -11.74 5.32
N PRO A 147 6.87 -11.80 5.65
CA PRO A 147 7.90 -11.16 4.85
C PRO A 147 7.91 -11.63 3.40
N TYR A 148 8.04 -10.68 2.46
CA TYR A 148 8.15 -10.90 1.02
C TYR A 148 6.99 -11.67 0.37
N ASP A 149 5.86 -11.78 1.07
CA ASP A 149 4.64 -12.44 0.62
C ASP A 149 3.52 -11.41 0.40
N ILE A 150 2.80 -11.57 -0.72
CA ILE A 150 1.73 -10.66 -1.13
C ILE A 150 0.34 -11.25 -0.83
N GLY A 151 0.23 -12.47 -0.32
CA GLY A 151 -1.03 -13.19 -0.24
C GLY A 151 -2.02 -12.63 0.78
N SER A 152 -1.53 -11.89 1.78
CA SER A 152 -2.39 -11.35 2.83
C SER A 152 -1.85 -10.07 3.47
N PHE A 153 -2.74 -9.13 3.73
CA PHE A 153 -2.44 -7.83 4.35
C PHE A 153 -3.40 -7.49 5.50
N GLU A 154 -2.89 -6.81 6.52
CA GLU A 154 -3.66 -6.19 7.60
C GLU A 154 -3.68 -4.66 7.44
N LYS A 155 -4.84 -4.03 7.69
CA LYS A 155 -4.93 -2.56 7.78
C LYS A 155 -4.38 -2.11 9.13
N ILE A 156 -3.25 -1.41 9.10
CA ILE A 156 -2.56 -0.91 10.29
C ILE A 156 -3.08 0.46 10.72
N ARG A 157 -3.42 1.31 9.75
CA ARG A 157 -3.81 2.70 10.02
C ARG A 157 -4.76 3.25 8.97
N GLU A 158 -5.57 4.19 9.43
CA GLU A 158 -6.37 5.10 8.62
C GLU A 158 -6.06 6.55 9.05
N GLY A 159 -5.99 7.48 8.09
CA GLY A 159 -5.73 8.88 8.40
C GLY A 159 -5.55 9.78 7.18
N GLU A 160 -5.22 11.05 7.41
CA GLU A 160 -4.90 11.99 6.33
C GLU A 160 -3.52 11.66 5.76
N ILE A 161 -3.48 11.05 4.57
CA ILE A 161 -2.25 10.66 3.87
C ILE A 161 -2.47 10.93 2.39
N THR A 162 -2.07 12.10 1.87
CA THR A 162 -2.18 12.40 0.43
C THR A 162 -0.81 12.33 -0.22
N TYR A 163 -0.68 11.62 -1.34
CA TYR A 163 0.59 11.41 -2.04
C TYR A 163 1.72 10.87 -1.14
N PRO A 164 1.53 9.68 -0.53
CA PRO A 164 2.51 9.10 0.39
C PRO A 164 3.87 8.86 -0.27
N GLN A 165 4.92 9.13 0.50
CA GLN A 165 6.30 8.81 0.15
C GLN A 165 7.01 8.09 1.31
N PRO A 166 6.88 6.76 1.41
CA PRO A 166 7.41 5.97 2.51
C PRO A 166 8.86 5.52 2.28
N TRP A 167 9.76 5.94 3.17
CA TRP A 167 11.18 5.57 3.14
C TRP A 167 11.57 4.81 4.40
N TRP A 168 11.97 3.55 4.26
CA TRP A 168 12.52 2.79 5.38
C TRP A 168 13.91 3.30 5.74
N VAL A 169 14.13 3.60 7.02
CA VAL A 169 15.44 3.96 7.55
C VAL A 169 15.84 2.92 8.59
N LYS A 170 16.95 2.24 8.31
CA LYS A 170 17.49 1.17 9.14
C LYS A 170 17.57 1.62 10.61
N ASP A 171 17.07 0.76 11.50
CA ASP A 171 16.99 0.94 12.95
C ASP A 171 16.10 2.09 13.46
N LYS A 172 15.56 2.94 12.56
CA LYS A 172 14.73 4.10 12.88
C LYS A 172 13.25 3.95 12.51
N GLY A 173 12.93 3.06 11.57
CA GLY A 173 11.56 2.86 11.09
C GLY A 173 11.27 3.59 9.78
N PHE A 174 9.99 3.87 9.48
CA PHE A 174 9.64 4.64 8.29
C PHE A 174 9.67 6.14 8.54
N ILE A 175 10.20 6.86 7.55
CA ILE A 175 9.87 8.27 7.28
C ILE A 175 8.75 8.27 6.25
N LEU A 176 7.59 8.80 6.62
CA LEU A 176 6.47 8.99 5.69
C LEU A 176 6.34 10.48 5.39
N LEU A 177 6.69 10.89 4.17
CA LEU A 177 6.36 12.23 3.66
C LEU A 177 4.99 12.16 3.00
N PHE A 178 4.17 13.20 3.17
CA PHE A 178 2.88 13.29 2.49
C PHE A 178 2.44 14.74 2.38
N THR A 179 1.50 15.02 1.50
CA THR A 179 0.91 16.36 1.34
C THR A 179 -0.27 16.55 2.29
N LYS A 180 -0.30 17.69 2.98
CA LYS A 180 -1.49 18.18 3.71
C LYS A 180 -2.02 19.46 3.07
N TYR A 181 -3.33 19.63 3.20
CA TYR A 181 -4.06 20.80 2.70
C TYR A 181 -4.67 21.56 3.89
N THR A 182 -3.94 22.57 4.36
CA THR A 182 -4.32 23.48 5.46
C THR A 182 -4.68 24.86 4.86
N ASN A 183 -3.88 25.91 5.12
CA ASN A 183 -3.97 27.24 4.47
C ASN A 183 -3.15 27.31 3.18
N GLY A 184 -2.91 26.15 2.55
CA GLY A 184 -2.03 25.98 1.41
C GLY A 184 -1.61 24.52 1.27
N ARG A 185 -0.64 24.26 0.37
CA ARG A 185 -0.03 22.93 0.22
C ARG A 185 1.19 22.84 1.13
N GLU A 186 1.14 21.94 2.11
CA GLU A 186 2.25 21.64 3.01
C GLU A 186 2.79 20.22 2.74
N LEU A 187 4.07 19.98 3.03
CA LEU A 187 4.71 18.66 2.93
C LEU A 187 5.21 18.18 4.31
N PRO A 188 4.31 17.81 5.23
CA PRO A 188 4.70 17.23 6.52
C PRO A 188 5.39 15.87 6.37
N TYR A 189 6.12 15.49 7.43
CA TYR A 189 6.68 14.16 7.61
C TYR A 189 6.19 13.53 8.92
N GLU A 190 6.07 12.21 8.92
CA GLU A 190 5.81 11.41 10.11
C GLU A 190 6.90 10.34 10.26
N MET A 191 7.40 10.17 11.49
CA MET A 191 8.35 9.10 11.84
C MET A 191 7.60 8.02 12.61
N THR A 192 7.72 6.77 12.17
CA THR A 192 7.21 5.62 12.95
C THR A 192 8.37 4.94 13.67
N GLY A 193 8.49 5.17 14.99
CA GLY A 193 9.41 4.38 15.82
C GLY A 193 8.93 2.93 15.93
N ARG A 194 9.90 1.99 15.97
CA ARG A 194 9.75 0.53 16.12
C ARG A 194 8.34 0.08 16.55
N THR A 195 7.52 -0.36 15.59
CA THR A 195 6.25 -1.07 15.82
C THR A 195 5.30 -0.41 16.83
N ALA A 196 4.87 0.83 16.58
CA ALA A 196 3.55 1.31 16.98
C ALA A 196 3.19 2.57 16.17
N VAL A 197 1.94 2.62 15.71
CA VAL A 197 1.32 3.73 14.98
C VAL A 197 1.59 5.07 15.68
N PRO A 198 1.96 6.16 14.96
CA PRO A 198 2.20 7.45 15.60
C PRO A 198 0.91 8.02 16.16
N GLN A 199 0.93 8.41 17.44
CA GLN A 199 -0.07 9.30 18.02
C GLN A 199 0.10 10.68 17.39
N ILE A 200 -0.95 11.19 16.75
CA ILE A 200 -1.01 12.56 16.24
C ILE A 200 -0.91 13.48 17.45
N ARG A 201 0.18 14.26 17.57
CA ARG A 201 0.17 15.43 18.45
C ARG A 201 -0.88 16.39 17.91
N LYS A 202 -2.00 16.52 18.63
CA LYS A 202 -2.88 17.67 18.49
C LYS A 202 -2.05 18.91 18.84
N ASN A 203 -1.94 19.86 17.92
CA ASN A 203 -1.55 21.21 18.32
C ASN A 203 -2.58 21.66 19.38
N PRO A 204 -2.17 22.20 20.54
CA PRO A 204 -3.11 22.89 21.39
C PRO A 204 -3.75 24.04 20.59
N PRO A 205 -5.03 24.35 20.81
CA PRO A 205 -5.63 25.54 20.22
C PRO A 205 -4.77 26.75 20.60
N GLY A 206 -4.49 27.60 19.61
CA GLY A 206 -3.62 28.77 19.79
C GLY A 206 -4.14 29.70 20.89
N ASN A 207 -3.19 30.31 21.59
CA ASN A 207 -3.41 31.57 22.31
C ASN A 207 -3.52 32.72 21.31
#